data_AF-A0AAE1HHW5-F1
#
_entry.id   AF-A0AAE1HHW5-F1
#
_cell.length_a   1.000
_cell.length_b   1.000
_cell.length_c   1.000
_cell.angle_alpha   90.00
_cell.angle_beta   90.00
_cell.angle_gamma   90.00
#
_symmetry.space_group_name_H-M   'P 1'
#
loop_
_entity.id
_entity.type
_entity.pdbx_description
1 polymer ?
#
loop_
_entity_poly.entity_id
_entity_poly.type
_entity_poly.pdbx_seq_one_letter_code
_entity_poly.pdbx_strand_id
1 'polypeptide(L)'
;MISMNWENDVLKRKGFTKEQKLKMMISFQSMEALKITLHSFVQVTKFLIMNGAPSVSSRNMNQDPLEQYFSILRRCGGSNEKNPTLKGVLHSRQSLHVQGSTFLAGGSRGNTEVLTRQLEIDETPLPSRKKSQK
;
A
#
# COMPACT_ATOMS: atom_id res chain seq x y z
N MET A 1 -4.59 -11.47 24.22
CA MET A 1 -5.69 -10.58 24.64
C MET A 1 -5.03 -9.37 25.30
N ILE A 2 -4.95 -8.23 24.61
CA ILE A 2 -4.36 -7.01 25.18
C ILE A 2 -5.28 -6.60 26.33
N SER A 3 -4.78 -6.59 27.57
CA SER A 3 -5.56 -6.29 28.76
C SER A 3 -6.27 -4.94 28.58
N MET A 4 -7.60 -4.94 28.58
CA MET A 4 -8.44 -3.73 28.58
C MET A 4 -8.20 -2.83 29.81
N ASN A 5 -7.41 -3.29 30.79
CA ASN A 5 -7.10 -2.55 32.00
C ASN A 5 -5.72 -1.90 32.01
N TRP A 6 -4.92 -1.99 30.93
CA TRP A 6 -3.55 -1.45 30.93
C TRP A 6 -3.50 0.06 31.28
N GLU A 7 -4.44 0.85 30.77
CA GLU A 7 -4.55 2.27 31.05
C GLU A 7 -4.89 2.53 32.52
N ASN A 8 -5.82 1.75 33.07
CA ASN A 8 -6.16 1.77 34.49
C ASN A 8 -4.97 1.34 35.37
N ASP A 9 -4.16 0.39 34.92
CA ASP A 9 -2.99 -0.11 35.63
C ASP A 9 -1.87 0.95 35.67
N VAL A 10 -1.67 1.69 34.57
CA VAL A 10 -0.74 2.83 34.51
C VAL A 10 -1.21 3.97 35.41
N LEU A 11 -2.51 4.26 35.45
CA LEU A 11 -3.07 5.29 36.33
C LEU A 11 -2.92 4.93 37.81
N LYS A 12 -3.13 3.65 38.18
CA LYS A 12 -3.05 3.15 39.55
C LYS A 12 -1.61 2.95 40.06
N ARG A 13 -0.60 2.97 39.20
CA ARG A 13 0.81 2.79 39.58
C ARG A 13 1.26 3.87 40.58
N LYS A 14 1.84 3.44 41.70
CA LYS A 14 2.42 4.33 42.72
C LYS A 14 3.88 4.68 42.36
N GLY A 15 4.38 5.80 42.88
CA GLY A 15 5.79 6.21 42.70
C GLY A 15 6.11 6.96 41.41
N PHE A 16 5.10 7.32 40.60
CA PHE A 16 5.27 8.07 39.35
C PHE A 16 4.43 9.35 39.33
N THR A 17 5.00 10.42 38.79
CA THR A 17 4.28 11.68 38.55
C THR A 17 3.26 11.53 37.42
N LYS A 18 2.31 12.46 37.33
CA LYS A 18 1.29 12.47 36.26
C LYS A 18 1.92 12.51 34.86
N GLU A 19 3.00 13.27 34.70
CA GLU A 19 3.76 13.35 33.44
C GLU A 19 4.46 12.04 33.08
N GLN A 20 5.08 11.38 34.06
CA GLN A 20 5.71 10.07 33.86
C GLN A 20 4.67 9.02 33.45
N LYS A 21 3.47 9.05 34.04
CA LYS A 21 2.37 8.16 33.66
C LYS A 21 1.88 8.43 32.24
N LEU A 22 1.73 9.70 31.86
CA LEU A 22 1.37 10.07 30.48
C LEU A 22 2.37 9.57 29.45
N LYS A 23 3.68 9.57 29.75
CA LYS A 23 4.72 8.99 28.87
C LYS A 23 4.64 7.47 28.75
N MET A 24 4.02 6.79 29.71
CA MET A 24 3.76 5.34 29.65
C MET A 24 2.49 5.02 28.85
N MET A 25 1.72 6.04 28.47
CA MET A 25 0.48 5.89 27.71
C MET A 25 0.70 6.23 26.24
N ILE A 26 -0.07 5.55 25.40
CA ILE A 26 -0.26 5.95 24.01
C ILE A 26 -0.92 7.34 24.00
N SER A 27 -0.54 8.19 23.04
CA SER A 27 -1.15 9.52 22.93
C SER A 27 -2.66 9.41 22.75
N PHE A 28 -3.41 10.41 23.26
CA PHE A 28 -4.86 10.46 23.09
C PHE A 28 -5.26 10.34 21.61
N GLN A 29 -4.55 11.04 20.72
CA GLN A 29 -4.81 11.01 19.28
C GLN A 29 -4.63 9.61 18.69
N SER A 30 -3.55 8.91 19.07
CA SER A 30 -3.30 7.53 18.61
C SER A 30 -4.35 6.55 19.16
N MET A 31 -4.81 6.76 20.39
CA MET A 31 -5.87 5.95 21.00
C MET A 31 -7.20 6.13 20.27
N GLU A 32 -7.59 7.38 20.01
CA GLU A 32 -8.80 7.70 19.23
C GLU A 32 -8.72 7.13 17.81
N ALA A 33 -7.58 7.29 17.14
CA ALA A 33 -7.35 6.70 15.82
C ALA A 33 -7.54 5.18 15.85
N LEU A 34 -7.02 4.49 16.87
CA LEU A 34 -7.18 3.04 17.02
C LEU A 34 -8.65 2.64 17.20
N LYS A 35 -9.41 3.37 18.01
CA LYS A 35 -10.87 3.14 18.15
C LYS A 35 -11.59 3.30 16.82
N ILE A 36 -11.31 4.39 16.09
CA ILE A 36 -11.90 4.65 14.77
C ILE A 36 -11.56 3.52 13.80
N THR A 37 -10.30 3.12 13.71
CA THR A 37 -9.85 2.03 12.85
C THR A 37 -10.56 0.72 13.18
N LEU A 38 -10.70 0.37 14.47
CA LEU A 38 -11.40 -0.84 14.88
C LEU A 38 -12.87 -0.82 14.49
N HIS A 39 -13.59 0.26 14.82
CA HIS A 39 -15.01 0.39 14.50
C HIS A 39 -15.25 0.38 12.98
N SER A 40 -14.43 1.11 12.22
CA SER A 40 -14.49 1.14 10.76
C SER A 40 -14.20 -0.23 10.15
N PHE A 41 -13.13 -0.92 10.59
CA PHE A 41 -12.77 -2.24 10.08
C PHE A 41 -13.88 -3.27 10.31
N VAL A 42 -14.51 -3.28 11.50
CA VAL A 42 -15.64 -4.17 11.80
C VAL A 42 -16.83 -3.88 10.89
N GLN A 43 -17.19 -2.61 10.68
CA GLN A 43 -18.30 -2.22 9.82
C GLN A 43 -18.05 -2.59 8.35
N VAL A 44 -16.88 -2.27 7.82
CA VAL A 44 -16.49 -2.59 6.44
C VAL A 44 -16.45 -4.11 6.24
N THR A 45 -15.90 -4.85 7.19
CA THR A 45 -15.83 -6.32 7.11
C THR A 45 -17.22 -6.93 7.03
N LYS A 46 -18.15 -6.48 7.90
CA LYS A 46 -19.55 -6.93 7.86
C LYS A 46 -20.20 -6.60 6.52
N PHE A 47 -20.04 -5.37 6.04
CA PHE A 47 -20.57 -4.93 4.76
C PHE A 47 -20.07 -5.80 3.60
N LEU A 48 -18.75 -6.05 3.52
CA LEU A 48 -18.16 -6.83 2.43
C LEU A 48 -18.65 -8.29 2.43
N ILE A 49 -18.70 -8.93 3.60
CA ILE A 49 -19.18 -10.32 3.71
C ILE A 49 -20.66 -10.40 3.33
N MET A 50 -21.49 -9.46 3.80
CA MET A 50 -22.91 -9.41 3.44
C MET A 50 -23.15 -9.20 1.93
N ASN A 51 -22.21 -8.56 1.23
CA ASN A 51 -22.27 -8.34 -0.22
C ASN A 51 -21.53 -9.44 -1.02
N GLY A 52 -21.23 -10.58 -0.40
CA GLY A 52 -20.71 -11.77 -1.10
C GLY A 52 -19.19 -11.90 -1.16
N ALA A 53 -18.44 -11.10 -0.41
CA ALA A 53 -17.00 -11.32 -0.26
C ALA A 53 -16.75 -12.63 0.54
N PRO A 54 -15.96 -13.59 0.01
CA PRO A 54 -15.71 -14.86 0.70
C PRO A 54 -14.85 -14.71 1.95
N SER A 55 -13.99 -13.69 1.99
CA SER A 55 -13.17 -13.32 3.14
C SER A 55 -12.71 -11.86 3.03
N VAL A 56 -12.28 -11.28 4.14
CA VAL A 56 -11.73 -9.92 4.20
C VAL A 56 -10.34 -9.98 4.82
N SER A 57 -9.35 -9.47 4.10
CA SER A 57 -7.96 -9.40 4.57
C SER A 57 -7.62 -7.99 5.03
N SER A 58 -7.23 -7.86 6.30
CA SER A 58 -6.76 -6.58 6.86
C SER A 58 -5.49 -6.06 6.19
N ARG A 59 -4.67 -6.94 5.59
CA ARG A 59 -3.47 -6.56 4.82
C ARG A 59 -3.80 -5.63 3.66
N ASN A 60 -5.00 -5.73 3.10
CA ASN A 60 -5.41 -4.91 1.96
C ASN A 60 -5.99 -3.55 2.37
N MET A 61 -6.12 -3.29 3.68
CA MET A 61 -6.72 -2.07 4.24
C MET A 61 -5.67 -1.15 4.88
N ASN A 62 -4.41 -1.28 4.48
CA ASN A 62 -3.31 -0.44 4.93
C ASN A 62 -2.66 0.32 3.76
N GLN A 63 -1.71 1.20 4.08
CA GLN A 63 -1.02 2.03 3.10
C GLN A 63 0.29 1.39 2.59
N ASP A 64 0.62 0.17 3.01
CA ASP A 64 1.89 -0.50 2.67
C ASP A 64 2.12 -0.59 1.14
N PRO A 65 1.11 -0.92 0.30
CA PRO A 65 1.32 -0.95 -1.15
C PRO A 65 1.73 0.42 -1.71
N LEU A 66 1.21 1.51 -1.14
CA LEU A 66 1.55 2.87 -1.53
C LEU A 66 2.98 3.22 -1.07
N GLU A 67 3.34 2.88 0.17
CA GLU A 67 4.70 3.08 0.70
C GLU A 67 5.75 2.28 -0.08
N GLN A 68 5.40 1.06 -0.49
CA GLN A 68 6.22 0.22 -1.35
C GLN A 68 6.39 0.87 -2.72
N TYR A 69 5.32 1.41 -3.31
CA TYR A 69 5.39 2.15 -4.57
C TYR A 69 6.31 3.37 -4.46
N PHE A 70 6.24 4.15 -3.38
CA PHE A 70 7.16 5.26 -3.15
C PHE A 70 8.62 4.80 -3.01
N SER A 71 8.84 3.63 -2.42
CA SER A 71 10.17 3.05 -2.30
C SER A 71 10.73 2.60 -3.66
N ILE A 72 9.88 2.06 -4.54
CA ILE A 72 10.25 1.78 -5.94
C ILE A 72 10.65 3.07 -6.66
N LEU A 73 9.85 4.13 -6.54
CA LEU A 73 10.15 5.43 -7.14
C LEU A 73 11.49 6.01 -6.66
N ARG A 74 11.80 5.90 -5.36
CA ARG A 74 13.10 6.31 -4.81
C ARG A 74 14.25 5.47 -5.36
N ARG A 75 14.04 4.17 -5.60
CA ARG A 75 15.07 3.27 -6.13
C ARG A 75 15.37 3.51 -7.61
N CYS A 76 14.42 4.02 -8.39
CA CYS A 76 14.61 4.31 -9.82
C CYS A 76 15.69 5.37 -10.10
N GLY A 77 16.01 6.26 -9.15
CA GLY A 77 17.05 7.28 -9.29
C GLY A 77 18.50 6.80 -9.03
N GLY A 78 18.70 5.55 -8.63
CA GLY A 78 20.01 5.02 -8.25
C GLY A 78 20.46 5.41 -6.82
N SER A 79 21.52 4.77 -6.33
CA SER A 79 21.94 4.83 -4.90
C SER A 79 22.37 6.21 -4.37
N ASN A 80 22.54 7.21 -5.23
CA ASN A 80 23.10 8.51 -4.84
C ASN A 80 22.05 9.62 -4.63
N GLU A 81 20.78 9.40 -4.97
CA GLU A 81 19.75 10.43 -4.90
C GLU A 81 18.73 10.12 -3.79
N LYS A 82 18.96 10.68 -2.59
CA LYS A 82 18.10 10.43 -1.41
C LYS A 82 16.65 10.89 -1.61
N ASN A 83 16.44 11.94 -2.41
CA ASN A 83 15.12 12.51 -2.68
C ASN A 83 15.04 12.97 -4.14
N PRO A 84 14.22 12.32 -4.98
CA PRO A 84 14.06 12.73 -6.37
C PRO A 84 13.35 14.08 -6.48
N THR A 85 13.69 14.85 -7.51
CA THR A 85 12.89 16.03 -7.90
C THR A 85 11.53 15.61 -8.45
N LEU A 86 10.56 16.54 -8.50
CA LEU A 86 9.24 16.28 -9.11
C LEU A 86 9.39 15.75 -10.55
N LYS A 87 10.31 16.32 -11.33
CA LYS A 87 10.62 15.86 -12.69
C LYS A 87 11.13 14.41 -12.68
N GLY A 88 12.03 14.06 -11.76
CA GLY A 88 12.53 12.70 -11.58
C GLY A 88 11.43 11.69 -11.19
N VAL A 89 10.50 12.09 -10.32
CA VAL A 89 9.33 11.28 -9.95
C VAL A 89 8.42 11.05 -11.16
N LEU A 90 8.14 12.08 -11.95
CA LEU A 90 7.28 11.96 -13.14
C LEU A 90 7.91 11.05 -14.20
N HIS A 91 9.22 11.19 -14.46
CA HIS A 91 9.93 10.29 -15.37
C HIS A 91 9.94 8.85 -14.87
N SER A 92 10.20 8.63 -13.57
CA SER A 92 10.20 7.29 -12.96
C SER A 92 8.81 6.66 -13.01
N ARG A 93 7.76 7.43 -12.71
CA ARG A 93 6.37 7.00 -12.86
C ARG A 93 6.05 6.61 -14.30
N GLN A 94 6.42 7.43 -15.28
CA GLN A 94 6.18 7.13 -16.68
C GLN A 94 6.94 5.86 -17.09
N SER A 95 8.19 5.70 -16.64
CA SER A 95 8.99 4.51 -16.88
C SER A 95 8.33 3.26 -16.29
N LEU A 96 7.89 3.30 -15.03
CA LEU A 96 7.15 2.20 -14.38
C LEU A 96 5.83 1.91 -15.07
N HIS A 97 5.12 2.92 -15.55
CA HIS A 97 3.85 2.75 -16.25
C HIS A 97 4.05 2.13 -17.64
N VAL A 98 5.08 2.55 -18.38
CA VAL A 98 5.45 1.97 -19.67
C VAL A 98 5.99 0.57 -19.49
N GLN A 99 6.89 0.34 -18.53
CA GLN A 99 7.35 -1.00 -18.18
C GLN A 99 6.19 -1.88 -17.75
N GLY A 100 5.24 -1.38 -16.95
CA GLY A 100 4.05 -2.13 -16.55
C GLY A 100 3.04 -2.36 -17.68
N SER A 101 3.05 -1.56 -18.74
CA SER A 101 2.17 -1.72 -19.91
C SER A 101 2.81 -2.54 -21.04
N THR A 102 4.14 -2.53 -21.16
CA THR A 102 4.92 -3.41 -22.05
C THR A 102 5.25 -4.74 -21.39
N PHE A 103 5.25 -4.80 -20.06
CA PHE A 103 5.04 -6.03 -19.29
C PHE A 103 3.60 -6.42 -19.59
N LEU A 104 3.42 -7.18 -20.69
CA LEU A 104 2.20 -7.89 -21.01
C LEU A 104 1.61 -8.38 -19.71
N ALA A 105 0.42 -7.88 -19.39
CA ALA A 105 -0.29 -8.21 -18.17
C ALA A 105 -0.12 -9.71 -17.90
N GLY A 106 0.67 -10.02 -16.87
CA GLY A 106 0.49 -11.24 -16.13
C GLY A 106 -0.93 -11.19 -15.60
N GLY A 107 -1.86 -11.78 -16.36
CA GLY A 107 -3.23 -12.09 -15.98
C GLY A 107 -4.15 -10.89 -15.76
N SER A 108 -5.13 -10.74 -16.63
CA SER A 108 -6.44 -10.14 -16.30
C SER A 108 -7.21 -10.94 -15.22
N ARG A 109 -6.58 -11.80 -14.41
CA ARG A 109 -7.26 -12.76 -13.53
C ARG A 109 -6.45 -13.00 -12.25
N GLY A 110 -7.08 -12.72 -11.10
CA GLY A 110 -6.52 -13.04 -9.78
C GLY A 110 -6.45 -14.55 -9.50
N ASN A 111 -5.84 -14.90 -8.35
CA ASN A 111 -5.77 -16.20 -7.66
C ASN A 111 -6.06 -17.47 -8.49
N THR A 112 -5.36 -17.70 -9.61
CA THR A 112 -5.34 -19.02 -10.29
C THR A 112 -3.94 -19.31 -10.82
N GLU A 113 -3.53 -20.58 -10.79
CA GLU A 113 -2.19 -21.03 -11.20
C GLU A 113 -1.88 -20.79 -12.68
N VAL A 114 -0.58 -20.61 -12.94
CA VAL A 114 0.00 -20.15 -14.20
C VAL A 114 -0.12 -21.22 -15.29
N LEU A 115 -0.91 -20.94 -16.32
CA LEU A 115 -0.67 -21.52 -17.65
C LEU A 115 0.25 -20.58 -18.40
N THR A 116 1.50 -21.00 -18.59
CA THR A 116 2.53 -20.31 -19.35
C THR A 116 2.01 -20.00 -20.74
N ARG A 117 1.61 -18.75 -20.99
CA ARG A 117 1.21 -18.31 -22.33
C ARG A 117 2.49 -18.21 -23.16
N GLN A 118 2.73 -19.19 -24.01
CA GLN A 118 3.75 -19.09 -25.05
C GLN A 118 3.32 -17.95 -26.00
N LEU A 119 4.12 -16.89 -26.05
CA LEU A 119 3.97 -15.84 -27.04
C LEU A 119 4.68 -16.33 -28.30
N GLU A 120 3.94 -16.54 -29.38
CA GLU A 120 4.55 -16.69 -30.70
C GLU A 120 5.14 -15.33 -31.08
N ILE A 121 6.47 -15.29 -31.19
CA ILE A 121 7.20 -14.11 -31.64
C ILE A 121 7.13 -14.12 -33.17
N ASP A 122 6.50 -13.10 -33.74
CA ASP A 122 6.41 -12.87 -35.18
C ASP A 122 7.43 -11.80 -35.61
N GLU A 123 8.10 -11.99 -36.75
CA GLU A 123 9.05 -11.05 -37.34
C GLU A 123 8.39 -10.04 -38.30
N THR A 124 7.05 -9.98 -38.34
CA THR A 124 6.36 -9.01 -39.19
C THR A 124 6.77 -7.56 -38.86
N PRO A 125 7.17 -6.75 -39.86
CA PRO A 125 7.56 -5.37 -39.63
C PRO A 125 6.40 -4.53 -39.09
N LEU A 126 6.63 -3.81 -37.99
CA LEU A 126 5.66 -2.87 -37.44
C LEU A 126 5.40 -1.71 -38.42
N PRO A 127 4.14 -1.28 -38.60
CA PRO A 127 3.81 -0.17 -39.49
C PRO A 127 4.46 1.13 -39.01
N SER A 128 5.14 1.83 -39.92
CA SER A 128 5.80 3.09 -39.60
C SER A 128 4.76 4.19 -39.32
N ARG A 129 4.98 4.95 -38.26
CA ARG A 129 4.11 6.06 -37.88
C ARG A 129 4.13 7.14 -38.97
N LYS A 130 2.98 7.42 -39.58
CA LYS A 130 2.83 8.52 -40.56
C LYS A 130 3.25 9.84 -39.91
N LYS A 131 4.13 10.60 -40.56
CA LYS A 131 4.47 11.96 -40.13
C LYS A 131 3.24 12.86 -40.29
N SER A 132 2.88 13.60 -39.26
CA SER A 132 1.87 14.67 -39.38
C SER A 132 2.39 15.70 -40.36
N GLN A 133 1.62 15.97 -41.42
CA GLN A 133 1.89 17.10 -42.31
C GLN A 133 1.75 18.39 -41.49
N LYS A 134 2.73 19.29 -41.65
CA LYS A 134 2.71 20.64 -41.06
C LYS A 134 1.76 21.52 -41.83
#